data_AF-A0A7W0X7F5-F1
#
_entry.id   AF-A0A7W0X7F5-F1
#
_cell.length_a   1.000
_cell.length_b   1.000
_cell.length_c   1.000
_cell.angle_alpha   90.00
_cell.angle_beta   90.00
_cell.angle_gamma   90.00
#
_symmetry.space_group_name_H-M   'P 1'
#
loop_
_entity.id
_entity.type
_entity.pdbx_description
1 polymer ?
#
loop_
_entity_poly.entity_id
_entity_poly.type
_entity_poly.pdbx_seq_one_letter_code
_entity_poly.pdbx_strand_id
1 'polypeptide(L)'
;MLQVKLPRADGTLARYTLRPATTWPASPGKPQWNRIAFAAAHVVADPFAAVNPWLTAALDWDATLAFRRHLWAHGFAVAEAMDTAQRGMGLDWPTSLELIQRSVAESRAIEGAVVFCGAGTDHLAASATTTLDQVVAAYEEQCAAVEAAGGRIILMASRALAACAQSPDDYAYVYGRVLAQIREPVIVHWLGEMFDPA
;
A
#
# COMPACT_ATOMS: atom_id res chain seq x y z
N MET A 1 -20.71 -15.45 -30.57
CA MET A 1 -20.34 -14.58 -29.42
C MET A 1 -19.98 -15.47 -28.25
N LEU A 2 -18.93 -15.13 -27.50
CA LEU A 2 -18.53 -15.90 -26.33
C LEU A 2 -19.60 -15.78 -25.24
N GLN A 3 -19.92 -16.90 -24.58
CA GLN A 3 -20.92 -16.97 -23.51
C GLN A 3 -20.35 -17.69 -22.29
N VAL A 4 -20.77 -17.25 -21.10
CA VAL A 4 -20.45 -17.86 -19.82
C VAL A 4 -21.73 -18.02 -18.99
N LYS A 5 -21.84 -19.09 -18.21
CA LYS A 5 -22.93 -19.25 -17.24
C LYS A 5 -22.51 -18.58 -15.93
N LEU A 6 -23.30 -17.62 -15.45
CA LEU A 6 -23.07 -16.93 -14.18
C LEU A 6 -24.21 -17.21 -13.20
N PRO A 7 -23.90 -17.30 -11.89
CA PRO A 7 -24.93 -17.41 -10.86
C PRO A 7 -25.72 -16.10 -10.75
N ARG A 8 -26.99 -16.24 -10.40
CA ARG A 8 -27.88 -15.14 -10.01
C ARG A 8 -28.13 -15.16 -8.51
N ALA A 9 -28.64 -14.05 -7.98
CA ALA A 9 -29.00 -13.93 -6.57
C ALA A 9 -30.05 -14.95 -6.10
N ASP A 10 -30.89 -15.46 -7.01
CA ASP A 10 -31.89 -16.50 -6.75
C ASP A 10 -31.31 -17.93 -6.79
N GLY A 11 -29.98 -18.07 -6.92
CA GLY A 11 -29.29 -19.36 -7.02
C GLY A 11 -29.37 -20.03 -8.39
N THR A 12 -30.08 -19.44 -9.36
CA THR A 12 -30.15 -19.98 -10.73
C THR A 12 -28.92 -19.62 -11.57
N LEU A 13 -28.68 -20.37 -12.64
CA LEU A 13 -27.65 -20.05 -13.62
C LEU A 13 -28.25 -19.35 -14.84
N ALA A 14 -27.64 -18.25 -15.26
CA ALA A 14 -27.99 -17.57 -16.49
C ALA A 14 -26.82 -17.49 -17.45
N ARG A 15 -27.09 -17.64 -18.75
CA ARG A 15 -26.09 -17.41 -19.79
C ARG A 15 -25.90 -15.91 -19.97
N TYR A 16 -24.69 -15.43 -19.74
CA TYR A 16 -24.25 -14.09 -20.06
C TYR A 16 -23.45 -14.13 -21.37
N THR A 17 -23.84 -13.29 -22.33
CA THR A 17 -23.10 -13.12 -23.58
C THR A 17 -22.15 -11.95 -23.40
N LEU A 18 -20.84 -12.19 -23.58
CA LEU A 18 -19.85 -11.13 -23.43
C LEU A 18 -20.01 -10.07 -24.53
N ARG A 19 -19.74 -8.82 -24.15
CA ARG A 19 -19.60 -7.72 -25.11
C ARG A 19 -18.38 -7.96 -26.03
N PRO A 20 -18.36 -7.41 -27.25
CA PRO A 20 -17.17 -7.42 -28.10
C PRO A 20 -15.95 -6.87 -27.34
N ALA A 21 -14.77 -7.44 -27.60
CA ALA A 21 -13.55 -7.00 -26.95
C ALA A 21 -13.20 -5.56 -27.35
N THR A 22 -12.89 -4.72 -26.37
CA THR A 22 -12.28 -3.40 -26.60
C THR A 22 -10.77 -3.56 -26.57
N THR A 23 -10.08 -3.05 -27.58
CA THR A 23 -8.61 -3.01 -27.60
C THR A 23 -8.10 -1.71 -27.01
N TRP A 24 -7.11 -1.81 -26.13
CA TRP A 24 -6.40 -0.67 -25.57
C TRP A 24 -4.96 -0.70 -26.10
N PRO A 25 -4.36 0.46 -26.42
CA PRO A 25 -2.96 0.51 -26.84
C PRO A 25 -2.06 -0.02 -25.71
N ALA A 26 -1.13 -0.90 -26.05
CA ALA A 26 -0.29 -1.63 -25.09
C ALA A 26 0.68 -0.74 -24.29
N SER A 27 1.01 0.44 -24.82
CA SER A 27 1.74 1.47 -24.09
C SER A 27 1.46 2.82 -24.76
N PRO A 28 0.78 3.77 -24.08
CA PRO A 28 0.51 5.09 -24.65
C PRO A 28 1.77 6.00 -24.72
N GLY A 29 2.97 5.49 -24.45
CA GLY A 29 4.13 6.34 -24.13
C GLY A 29 3.94 7.02 -22.77
N LYS A 30 4.80 7.98 -22.40
CA LYS A 30 4.66 8.77 -21.16
C LYS A 30 3.45 9.71 -21.34
N PRO A 31 2.27 9.42 -20.78
CA PRO A 31 1.10 10.23 -21.09
C PRO A 31 1.26 11.59 -20.40
N GLN A 32 1.02 12.68 -21.13
CA GLN A 32 1.00 14.02 -20.54
C GLN A 32 -0.28 14.20 -19.73
N TRP A 33 -0.22 13.83 -18.46
CA TRP A 33 -1.34 14.05 -17.54
C TRP A 33 -1.29 15.44 -16.95
N ASN A 34 -2.45 16.06 -16.82
CA ASN A 34 -2.65 17.27 -16.01
C ASN A 34 -2.96 16.93 -14.55
N ARG A 35 -2.66 15.70 -14.11
CA ARG A 35 -2.89 15.16 -12.77
C ARG A 35 -1.71 14.28 -12.36
N ILE A 36 -1.45 14.22 -11.06
CA ILE A 36 -0.60 13.20 -10.47
C ILE A 36 -1.53 12.08 -10.02
N ALA A 37 -1.49 10.93 -10.68
CA ALA A 37 -2.34 9.80 -10.35
C ALA A 37 -1.49 8.66 -9.77
N PHE A 38 -1.80 8.31 -8.53
CA PHE A 38 -1.24 7.15 -7.86
C PHE A 38 -2.17 5.95 -8.00
N ALA A 39 -1.59 4.78 -8.21
CA ALA A 39 -2.25 3.51 -7.98
C ALA A 39 -1.71 2.93 -6.67
N ALA A 40 -2.58 2.70 -5.69
CA ALA A 40 -2.28 1.82 -4.57
C ALA A 40 -2.23 0.38 -5.10
N ALA A 41 -1.04 -0.22 -5.12
CA ALA A 41 -0.84 -1.50 -5.78
C ALA A 41 -1.18 -2.67 -4.85
N HIS A 42 -1.83 -3.69 -5.39
CA HIS A 42 -2.07 -4.95 -4.69
C HIS A 42 -0.79 -5.80 -4.63
N VAL A 43 -0.81 -6.91 -3.88
CA VAL A 43 0.25 -7.93 -3.88
C VAL A 43 -0.26 -9.22 -4.51
N VAL A 44 0.63 -10.02 -5.09
CA VAL A 44 0.31 -11.35 -5.61
C VAL A 44 0.83 -12.37 -4.61
N ALA A 45 -0.07 -13.18 -4.05
CA ALA A 45 0.31 -14.27 -3.17
C ALA A 45 0.97 -15.40 -3.97
N ASP A 46 1.98 -16.06 -3.40
CA ASP A 46 2.52 -17.31 -3.93
C ASP A 46 1.58 -18.48 -3.55
N PRO A 47 0.84 -19.07 -4.52
CA PRO A 47 -0.12 -20.12 -4.22
C PRO A 47 0.54 -21.48 -3.91
N PHE A 48 1.86 -21.61 -4.11
CA PHE A 48 2.62 -22.84 -3.87
C PHE A 48 3.45 -22.79 -2.59
N ALA A 49 3.47 -21.65 -1.89
CA ALA A 49 4.18 -21.50 -0.63
C ALA A 49 3.64 -22.45 0.45
N ALA A 50 4.54 -23.19 1.11
CA ALA A 50 4.20 -24.09 2.20
C ALA A 50 4.02 -23.34 3.53
N VAL A 51 3.03 -22.45 3.59
CA VAL A 51 2.74 -21.59 4.75
C VAL A 51 1.28 -21.70 5.18
N ASN A 52 0.95 -21.25 6.39
CA ASN A 52 -0.44 -21.04 6.77
C ASN A 52 -0.92 -19.70 6.18
N PRO A 53 -1.86 -19.70 5.21
CA PRO A 53 -2.24 -18.49 4.47
C PRO A 53 -3.00 -17.46 5.32
N TRP A 54 -3.38 -17.79 6.56
CA TRP A 54 -4.01 -16.85 7.49
C TRP A 54 -3.02 -16.21 8.46
N LEU A 55 -1.83 -16.79 8.62
CA LEU A 55 -0.84 -16.36 9.61
C LEU A 55 0.41 -15.77 8.98
N THR A 56 0.75 -16.18 7.76
CA THR A 56 1.99 -15.80 7.09
C THR A 56 1.69 -15.39 5.66
N ALA A 57 2.11 -14.18 5.29
CA ALA A 57 2.10 -13.73 3.91
C ALA A 57 3.27 -14.38 3.16
N ALA A 58 2.97 -14.99 2.01
CA ALA A 58 3.97 -15.42 1.04
C ALA A 58 3.64 -14.81 -0.31
N LEU A 59 4.56 -14.02 -0.85
CA LEU A 59 4.34 -13.25 -2.09
C LEU A 59 5.06 -13.93 -3.25
N ASP A 60 4.39 -13.95 -4.41
CA ASP A 60 5.05 -14.08 -5.70
C ASP A 60 5.67 -12.71 -6.02
N TRP A 61 6.97 -12.58 -5.74
CA TRP A 61 7.71 -11.34 -5.95
C TRP A 61 7.76 -10.92 -7.42
N ASP A 62 7.93 -11.87 -8.33
CA ASP A 62 8.08 -11.57 -9.75
C ASP A 62 6.78 -11.02 -10.32
N ALA A 63 5.64 -11.65 -10.01
CA ALA A 63 4.32 -11.17 -10.40
C ALA A 63 3.97 -9.84 -9.73
N THR A 64 4.28 -9.71 -8.43
CA THR A 64 4.06 -8.48 -7.65
C THR A 64 4.81 -7.29 -8.27
N LEU A 65 6.09 -7.45 -8.60
CA LEU A 65 6.91 -6.39 -9.22
C LEU A 65 6.56 -6.18 -10.70
N ALA A 66 6.15 -7.22 -11.43
CA ALA A 66 5.66 -7.10 -12.80
C ALA A 66 4.45 -6.16 -12.87
N PHE A 67 3.58 -6.18 -11.86
CA PHE A 67 2.45 -5.26 -11.79
C PHE A 67 2.88 -3.80 -11.54
N ARG A 68 3.93 -3.55 -10.73
CA ARG A 68 4.49 -2.19 -10.56
C ARG A 68 5.06 -1.66 -11.87
N ARG A 69 5.83 -2.50 -12.58
CA ARG A 69 6.34 -2.19 -13.93
C ARG A 69 5.20 -1.87 -14.91
N HIS A 70 4.11 -2.64 -14.85
CA HIS A 70 2.92 -2.38 -15.66
C HIS A 70 2.29 -1.01 -15.34
N LEU A 71 2.16 -0.65 -14.06
CA LEU A 71 1.64 0.66 -13.65
C LEU A 71 2.52 1.82 -14.14
N TRP A 72 3.84 1.73 -13.96
CA TRP A 72 4.77 2.75 -14.45
C TRP A 72 4.76 2.84 -15.98
N ALA A 73 4.65 1.73 -16.70
CA ALA A 73 4.53 1.72 -18.17
C ALA A 73 3.26 2.43 -18.68
N HIS A 74 2.26 2.61 -17.81
CA HIS A 74 1.03 3.38 -18.08
C HIS A 74 1.07 4.80 -17.49
N GLY A 75 2.19 5.22 -16.90
CA GLY A 75 2.38 6.56 -16.35
C GLY A 75 1.90 6.75 -14.91
N PHE A 76 1.37 5.71 -14.25
CA PHE A 76 0.93 5.84 -12.86
C PHE A 76 2.12 5.95 -11.92
N ALA A 77 2.00 6.81 -10.91
CA ALA A 77 2.80 6.68 -9.71
C ALA A 77 2.33 5.47 -8.89
N VAL A 78 3.22 4.85 -8.14
CA VAL A 78 2.89 3.71 -7.26
C VAL A 78 2.85 4.19 -5.82
N ALA A 79 1.74 3.91 -5.13
CA ALA A 79 1.64 3.99 -3.68
C ALA A 79 1.86 2.57 -3.12
N GLU A 80 3.04 2.35 -2.56
CA GLU A 80 3.58 1.03 -2.23
C GLU A 80 3.30 0.65 -0.76
N ALA A 81 3.03 -0.64 -0.53
CA ALA A 81 2.73 -1.19 0.79
C ALA A 81 1.62 -0.43 1.57
N MET A 82 0.58 -0.02 0.83
CA MET A 82 -0.63 0.64 1.34
C MET A 82 -1.75 -0.37 1.64
N ASP A 83 -2.93 0.09 2.02
CA ASP A 83 -4.10 -0.75 2.38
C ASP A 83 -4.50 -1.74 1.27
N THR A 84 -4.37 -1.35 -0.01
CA THR A 84 -4.62 -2.25 -1.15
C THR A 84 -3.62 -3.42 -1.22
N ALA A 85 -2.42 -3.25 -0.67
CA ALA A 85 -1.44 -4.32 -0.48
C ALA A 85 -1.73 -5.17 0.78
N GLN A 86 -2.88 -4.98 1.43
CA GLN A 86 -3.31 -5.65 2.66
C GLN A 86 -2.46 -5.31 3.90
N ARG A 87 -1.83 -4.13 3.90
CA ARG A 87 -1.02 -3.63 5.02
C ARG A 87 -1.85 -3.59 6.32
N GLY A 88 -1.33 -4.20 7.40
CA GLY A 88 -2.04 -4.24 8.69
C GLY A 88 -3.25 -5.20 8.75
N MET A 89 -3.60 -5.87 7.65
CA MET A 89 -4.69 -6.85 7.55
C MET A 89 -4.27 -8.10 6.76
N GLY A 90 -3.02 -8.52 6.91
CA GLY A 90 -2.47 -9.73 6.30
C GLY A 90 -1.00 -9.59 5.91
N LEU A 91 -0.58 -8.39 5.50
CA LEU A 91 0.81 -8.07 5.24
C LEU A 91 1.44 -7.39 6.46
N ASP A 92 2.45 -8.03 7.05
CA ASP A 92 3.17 -7.52 8.21
C ASP A 92 4.24 -6.47 7.82
N TRP A 93 4.79 -5.80 8.83
CA TRP A 93 5.82 -4.79 8.60
C TRP A 93 7.09 -5.36 7.94
N PRO A 94 7.69 -6.47 8.39
CA PRO A 94 8.88 -7.04 7.74
C PRO A 94 8.69 -7.31 6.24
N THR A 95 7.57 -7.94 5.85
CA THR A 95 7.28 -8.24 4.44
C THR A 95 6.98 -6.95 3.66
N SER A 96 6.33 -5.98 4.29
CA SER A 96 6.07 -4.66 3.68
C SER A 96 7.34 -3.87 3.44
N LEU A 97 8.31 -3.92 4.36
CA LEU A 97 9.62 -3.31 4.19
C LEU A 97 10.38 -3.95 3.02
N GLU A 98 10.35 -5.28 2.91
CA GLU A 98 10.96 -5.98 1.77
C GLU A 98 10.31 -5.58 0.44
N LEU A 99 8.98 -5.49 0.40
CA LEU A 99 8.24 -4.99 -0.77
C LEU A 99 8.67 -3.58 -1.15
N ILE A 100 8.77 -2.67 -0.17
CA ILE A 100 9.22 -1.30 -0.37
C ILE A 100 10.64 -1.28 -0.95
N GLN A 101 11.57 -2.02 -0.35
CA GLN A 101 12.96 -2.08 -0.81
C GLN A 101 13.07 -2.56 -2.25
N ARG A 102 12.35 -3.64 -2.60
CA ARG A 102 12.32 -4.20 -3.96
C ARG A 102 11.69 -3.22 -4.96
N SER A 103 10.54 -2.62 -4.64
CA SER A 103 9.88 -1.67 -5.53
C SER A 103 10.67 -0.39 -5.73
N VAL A 104 11.31 0.15 -4.68
CA VAL A 104 12.19 1.31 -4.82
C VAL A 104 13.40 0.97 -5.70
N ALA A 105 14.00 -0.21 -5.52
CA ALA A 105 15.10 -0.65 -6.39
C ALA A 105 14.68 -0.76 -7.87
N GLU A 106 13.52 -1.37 -8.16
CA GLU A 106 12.96 -1.47 -9.52
C GLU A 106 12.70 -0.10 -10.14
N SER A 107 12.16 0.85 -9.35
CA SER A 107 11.82 2.19 -9.84
C SER A 107 13.02 2.95 -10.40
N ARG A 108 14.23 2.70 -9.87
CA ARG A 108 15.47 3.37 -10.30
C ARG A 108 15.86 3.02 -11.74
N ALA A 109 15.45 1.85 -12.22
CA ALA A 109 15.71 1.39 -13.58
C ALA A 109 14.70 1.92 -14.61
N ILE A 110 13.65 2.62 -14.17
CA ILE A 110 12.52 3.02 -15.01
C ILE A 110 12.41 4.54 -15.05
N GLU A 111 12.64 5.11 -16.24
CA GLU A 111 12.67 6.56 -16.41
C GLU A 111 11.34 7.22 -16.04
N GLY A 112 11.38 8.11 -15.04
CA GLY A 112 10.19 8.81 -14.55
C GLY A 112 9.26 7.96 -13.69
N ALA A 113 9.68 6.78 -13.23
CA ALA A 113 8.95 6.04 -12.22
C ALA A 113 8.83 6.87 -10.94
N VAL A 114 7.62 6.94 -10.39
CA VAL A 114 7.31 7.62 -9.13
C VAL A 114 6.81 6.55 -8.17
N VAL A 115 7.46 6.47 -7.02
CA VAL A 115 7.02 5.64 -5.89
C VAL A 115 6.98 6.46 -4.61
N PHE A 116 5.93 6.25 -3.81
CA PHE A 116 5.82 6.64 -2.42
C PHE A 116 5.41 5.40 -1.61
N CYS A 117 5.88 5.28 -0.38
CA CYS A 117 5.84 4.06 0.41
C CYS A 117 5.12 4.34 1.74
N GLY A 118 4.19 3.45 2.11
CA GLY A 118 3.48 3.53 3.38
C GLY A 118 4.41 3.34 4.59
N ALA A 119 4.49 4.35 5.45
CA ALA A 119 5.12 4.28 6.76
C ALA A 119 4.09 4.59 7.85
N GLY A 120 3.98 3.70 8.83
CA GLY A 120 2.98 3.75 9.89
C GLY A 120 3.55 3.18 11.19
N THR A 121 2.69 2.53 11.96
CA THR A 121 3.04 1.93 13.27
C THR A 121 2.50 0.51 13.41
N ASP A 122 2.30 -0.21 12.31
CA ASP A 122 1.62 -1.51 12.27
C ASP A 122 2.39 -2.66 12.96
N HIS A 123 3.66 -2.45 13.29
CA HIS A 123 4.47 -3.35 14.12
C HIS A 123 4.30 -3.09 15.63
N LEU A 124 3.69 -1.95 16.02
CA LEU A 124 3.41 -1.60 17.40
C LEU A 124 1.99 -2.06 17.75
N ALA A 125 1.86 -2.80 18.86
CA ALA A 125 0.56 -3.23 19.34
C ALA A 125 -0.30 -2.02 19.76
N ALA A 126 -1.53 -1.95 19.24
CA ALA A 126 -2.48 -0.91 19.64
C ALA A 126 -3.03 -1.22 21.05
N SER A 127 -2.77 -0.32 22.00
CA SER A 127 -3.25 -0.42 23.37
C SER A 127 -3.43 0.97 23.97
N ALA A 128 -4.46 1.15 24.80
CA ALA A 128 -4.68 2.38 25.57
C ALA A 128 -3.53 2.68 26.56
N THR A 129 -2.67 1.70 26.86
CA THR A 129 -1.47 1.88 27.71
C THR A 129 -0.21 2.26 26.92
N THR A 130 -0.30 2.31 25.58
CA THR A 130 0.80 2.75 24.72
C THR A 130 1.05 4.24 24.92
N THR A 131 2.31 4.65 25.07
CA THR A 131 2.64 6.07 25.23
C THR A 131 2.79 6.75 23.87
N LEU A 132 2.58 8.08 23.82
CA LEU A 132 2.80 8.86 22.60
C LEU A 132 4.25 8.74 22.09
N ASP A 133 5.23 8.65 23.00
CA ASP A 133 6.63 8.47 22.62
C ASP A 133 6.91 7.10 21.98
N GLN A 134 6.20 6.04 22.39
CA GLN A 134 6.27 4.74 21.71
C GLN A 134 5.70 4.81 20.29
N VAL A 135 4.61 5.57 20.09
CA VAL A 135 4.04 5.82 18.76
C VAL A 135 5.01 6.61 17.89
N VAL A 136 5.63 7.66 18.43
CA VAL A 136 6.65 8.46 17.72
C VAL A 136 7.83 7.57 17.31
N ALA A 137 8.36 6.76 18.23
CA ALA A 137 9.46 5.85 17.95
C ALA A 137 9.10 4.83 16.86
N ALA A 138 7.87 4.30 16.86
CA ALA A 138 7.39 3.39 15.81
C ALA A 138 7.34 4.08 14.44
N TYR A 139 6.85 5.32 14.37
CA TYR A 139 6.89 6.09 13.12
C TYR A 139 8.33 6.36 12.67
N GLU A 140 9.21 6.77 13.59
CA GLU A 140 10.63 7.03 13.29
C GLU A 140 11.31 5.78 12.72
N GLU A 141 11.05 4.59 13.28
CA GLU A 141 11.58 3.33 12.77
C GLU A 141 11.19 3.10 11.31
N GLN A 142 9.89 3.15 10.99
CA GLN A 142 9.44 2.88 9.63
C GLN A 142 9.86 3.98 8.65
N CYS A 143 9.76 5.26 9.04
CA CYS A 143 10.19 6.37 8.21
C CYS A 143 11.68 6.26 7.89
N ALA A 144 12.53 5.99 8.88
CA ALA A 144 13.96 5.81 8.68
C ALA A 144 14.27 4.61 7.77
N ALA A 145 13.54 3.49 7.91
CA ALA A 145 13.71 2.33 7.05
C ALA A 145 13.31 2.61 5.59
N VAL A 146 12.21 3.33 5.37
CA VAL A 146 11.77 3.77 4.04
C VAL A 146 12.78 4.73 3.41
N GLU A 147 13.24 5.73 4.17
CA GLU A 147 14.26 6.68 3.71
C GLU A 147 15.59 5.98 3.40
N ALA A 148 16.00 5.00 4.20
CA ALA A 148 17.20 4.20 3.96
C ALA A 148 17.12 3.38 2.67
N ALA A 149 15.92 2.91 2.31
CA ALA A 149 15.67 2.30 0.99
C ALA A 149 15.70 3.34 -0.15
N GLY A 150 15.68 4.65 0.15
CA GLY A 150 15.56 5.75 -0.80
C GLY A 150 14.13 5.99 -1.27
N GLY A 151 13.13 5.54 -0.49
CA GLY A 151 11.72 5.78 -0.76
C GLY A 151 11.24 7.12 -0.20
N ARG A 152 10.19 7.68 -0.82
CA ARG A 152 9.42 8.81 -0.26
C ARG A 152 8.23 8.30 0.52
N ILE A 153 7.77 9.06 1.51
CA ILE A 153 6.82 8.56 2.51
C ILE A 153 5.37 8.96 2.20
N ILE A 154 4.47 7.98 2.21
CA ILE A 154 3.07 8.18 2.58
C ILE A 154 2.97 7.89 4.08
N LEU A 155 2.66 8.92 4.87
CA LEU A 155 2.54 8.79 6.32
C LEU A 155 1.16 8.25 6.65
N MET A 156 1.10 6.96 6.96
CA MET A 156 -0.13 6.21 7.24
C MET A 156 -0.68 6.56 8.63
N ALA A 157 -2.00 6.45 8.78
CA ALA A 157 -2.65 6.50 10.09
C ALA A 157 -2.12 5.39 11.02
N SER A 158 -2.22 5.61 12.33
CA SER A 158 -1.71 4.71 13.36
C SER A 158 -2.85 4.20 14.24
N ARG A 159 -3.05 2.88 14.26
CA ARG A 159 -3.96 2.20 15.21
C ARG A 159 -3.54 2.44 16.67
N ALA A 160 -2.24 2.45 16.94
CA ALA A 160 -1.71 2.69 18.28
C ALA A 160 -2.02 4.11 18.76
N LEU A 161 -1.86 5.11 17.88
CA LEU A 161 -2.23 6.50 18.18
C LEU A 161 -3.74 6.65 18.39
N ALA A 162 -4.55 6.05 17.51
CA ALA A 162 -6.01 6.06 17.64
C ALA A 162 -6.48 5.48 18.98
N ALA A 163 -5.79 4.43 19.46
CA ALA A 163 -6.12 3.76 20.71
C ALA A 163 -5.67 4.52 21.98
N CYS A 164 -4.58 5.30 21.94
CA CYS A 164 -4.01 5.93 23.15
C CYS A 164 -4.18 7.45 23.24
N ALA A 165 -4.44 8.15 22.13
CA ALA A 165 -4.65 9.60 22.13
C ALA A 165 -5.89 9.98 22.96
N GLN A 166 -5.77 11.04 23.75
CA GLN A 166 -6.83 11.54 24.62
C GLN A 166 -7.36 12.91 24.16
N SER A 167 -6.64 13.57 23.27
CA SER A 167 -6.98 14.90 22.76
C SER A 167 -6.44 15.13 21.34
N PRO A 168 -6.98 16.13 20.61
CA PRO A 168 -6.40 16.57 19.33
C PRO A 168 -4.93 17.04 19.44
N ASP A 169 -4.52 17.56 20.61
CA ASP A 169 -3.15 18.02 20.85
C ASP A 169 -2.15 16.85 20.84
N ASP A 170 -2.58 15.64 21.20
CA ASP A 170 -1.73 14.44 21.13
C ASP A 170 -1.39 14.08 19.68
N TYR A 171 -2.36 14.22 18.76
CA TYR A 171 -2.11 14.07 17.33
C TYR A 171 -1.16 15.16 16.83
N ALA A 172 -1.37 16.42 17.23
CA ALA A 172 -0.49 17.51 16.85
C ALA A 172 0.95 17.28 17.36
N TYR A 173 1.12 16.77 18.58
CA TYR A 173 2.41 16.38 19.15
C TYR A 173 3.09 15.30 18.30
N VAL A 174 2.43 14.17 18.05
CA VAL A 174 3.02 13.04 17.32
C VAL A 174 3.36 13.43 15.88
N TYR A 175 2.39 13.98 15.13
CA TYR A 175 2.64 14.39 13.75
C TYR A 175 3.68 15.51 13.66
N GLY A 176 3.68 16.47 14.59
CA GLY A 176 4.68 17.54 14.64
C GLY A 176 6.10 17.00 14.85
N ARG A 177 6.27 16.02 15.74
CA ARG A 177 7.57 15.36 15.99
C ARG A 177 8.05 14.57 14.79
N VAL A 178 7.17 13.79 14.16
CA VAL A 178 7.52 12.95 13.01
C VAL A 178 7.84 13.82 11.78
N LEU A 179 6.95 14.76 11.43
CA LEU A 179 7.12 15.61 10.23
C LEU A 179 8.33 16.54 10.31
N ALA A 180 8.75 16.95 11.51
CA ALA A 180 9.95 17.77 11.69
C ALA A 180 11.27 17.03 11.39
N GLN A 181 11.24 15.69 11.30
CA GLN A 181 12.42 14.85 11.12
C GLN A 181 12.54 14.24 9.72
N ILE A 182 11.45 14.22 8.95
CA ILE A 182 11.43 13.63 7.61
C ILE A 182 12.21 14.50 6.61
N ARG A 183 12.96 13.85 5.71
CA ARG A 183 13.88 14.51 4.76
C ARG A 183 13.20 15.13 3.54
N GLU A 184 12.06 14.60 3.13
CA GLU A 184 11.32 15.04 1.94
C GLU A 184 9.83 15.27 2.23
N PRO A 185 9.12 16.05 1.39
CA PRO A 185 7.67 16.20 1.51
C PRO A 185 6.95 14.85 1.51
N VAL A 186 5.97 14.70 2.41
CA VAL A 186 5.16 13.49 2.55
C VAL A 186 3.76 13.66 1.99
N ILE A 187 3.09 12.53 1.78
CA ILE A 187 1.63 12.47 1.61
C ILE A 187 1.04 11.98 2.93
N VAL A 188 0.25 12.80 3.61
CA VAL A 188 -0.47 12.36 4.82
C VAL A 188 -1.69 11.55 4.39
N HIS A 189 -1.85 10.37 4.98
CA HIS A 189 -2.95 9.46 4.68
C HIS A 189 -3.96 9.39 5.83
N TRP A 190 -5.16 9.93 5.59
CA TRP A 190 -6.29 9.79 6.50
C TRP A 190 -7.20 8.65 6.02
N LEU A 191 -7.15 7.52 6.73
CA LEU A 191 -7.96 6.34 6.46
C LEU A 191 -9.24 6.35 7.32
N GLY A 192 -10.38 6.03 6.71
CA GLY A 192 -11.67 5.97 7.41
C GLY A 192 -12.00 4.58 7.97
N GLU A 193 -12.87 4.54 8.98
CA GLU A 193 -13.25 3.33 9.73
C GLU A 193 -13.85 2.19 8.88
N MET A 194 -14.43 2.51 7.72
CA MET A 194 -14.94 1.50 6.79
C MET A 194 -13.84 0.62 6.17
N PHE A 195 -12.59 1.10 6.21
CA PHE A 195 -11.41 0.38 5.72
C PHE A 195 -10.64 -0.25 6.88
N ASP A 196 -10.48 0.48 7.98
CA ASP A 196 -9.82 -0.01 9.20
C ASP A 196 -10.62 0.44 10.44
N PRO A 197 -11.39 -0.46 11.08
CA PRO A 197 -12.21 -0.11 12.24
C PRO A 197 -11.45 0.15 13.55
N ALA A 198 -10.13 -0.10 13.58
CA ALA A 198 -9.31 -0.08 14.79
C ALA A 198 -8.71 1.29 15.14
#